data_AF-A0A7C6VVG1-F1
#
_entry.id   AF-A0A7C6VVG1-F1
#
_cell.length_a   1.000
_cell.length_b   1.000
_cell.length_c   1.000
_cell.angle_alpha   90.00
_cell.angle_beta   90.00
_cell.angle_gamma   90.00
#
_symmetry.space_group_name_H-M   'P 1'
#
loop_
_entity.id
_entity.type
_entity.pdbx_description
1 polymer ?
#
loop_
_entity_poly.entity_id
_entity_poly.type
_entity_poly.pdbx_seq_one_letter_code
_entity_poly.pdbx_strand_id
1 'polypeptide(L)'
;MKEKLIKQYVDKISPNDIDSFARKHGTTLNNDEKNIIYNYIKRDWHTIIYGNPTGIFNEIKSKVSTSTYKKIEELFKEYKNKFRNYL
;
A
#
# COMPACT_ATOMS: atom_id res chain seq x y z
N MET A 1 19.01 7.26 6.90
CA MET A 1 19.49 6.56 5.68
C MET A 1 18.41 5.66 5.08
N LYS A 2 17.81 4.74 5.86
CA LYS A 2 16.72 3.85 5.41
C LYS A 2 15.52 4.59 4.80
N GLU A 3 15.06 5.64 5.46
CA GLU A 3 13.94 6.45 5.00
C GLU A 3 14.18 7.09 3.63
N LYS A 4 15.38 7.62 3.37
CA LYS A 4 15.74 8.21 2.07
C LYS A 4 15.69 7.18 0.94
N LEU A 5 16.12 5.94 1.22
CA LEU A 5 16.05 4.84 0.25
C LEU A 5 14.60 4.43 -0.02
N ILE A 6 13.77 4.35 1.03
CA ILE A 6 12.34 4.06 0.90
C ILE A 6 11.63 5.14 0.10
N LYS A 7 11.89 6.41 0.39
CA LYS A 7 11.35 7.54 -0.39
C LYS A 7 11.72 7.44 -1.87
N GLN A 8 13.00 7.22 -2.17
CA GLN A 8 13.46 7.06 -3.55
C GLN A 8 12.80 5.89 -4.27
N TYR A 9 12.50 4.81 -3.55
CA TYR A 9 11.75 3.68 -4.10
C TYR A 9 10.29 4.08 -4.37
N VAL A 10 9.61 4.67 -3.40
CA VAL A 10 8.22 5.16 -3.55
C VAL A 10 8.09 6.16 -4.70
N ASP A 11 9.07 7.05 -4.88
CA ASP A 11 9.10 8.03 -5.97
C ASP A 11 9.14 7.36 -7.36
N LYS A 12 9.72 6.16 -7.46
CA LYS A 12 9.81 5.38 -8.71
C LYS A 12 8.64 4.42 -8.95
N ILE A 13 7.84 4.11 -7.91
CA ILE A 13 6.64 3.28 -8.07
C ILE A 13 5.73 3.92 -9.11
N SER A 14 5.22 3.10 -10.01
CA SER A 14 4.21 3.40 -11.02
C SER A 14 2.90 2.66 -10.71
N PRO A 15 1.77 3.07 -11.31
CA PRO A 15 0.51 2.33 -11.18
C PRO A 15 0.59 0.89 -11.66
N ASN A 16 1.46 0.58 -12.63
CA ASN A 16 1.64 -0.78 -13.15
C ASN A 16 2.34 -1.70 -12.14
N ASP A 17 3.20 -1.15 -11.28
CA ASP A 17 3.80 -1.91 -10.17
C ASP A 17 2.74 -2.33 -9.16
N ILE A 18 1.74 -1.48 -8.91
CA ILE A 18 0.62 -1.79 -8.02
C ILE A 18 -0.22 -2.94 -8.60
N ASP A 19 -0.55 -2.88 -9.89
CA ASP A 19 -1.31 -3.95 -10.55
C ASP A 19 -0.53 -5.28 -10.58
N SER A 20 0.76 -5.22 -10.91
CA SER A 20 1.64 -6.39 -10.95
C SER A 20 1.77 -7.03 -9.56
N PHE A 21 1.89 -6.22 -8.51
CA PHE A 21 1.93 -6.67 -7.13
C PHE A 21 0.61 -7.32 -6.71
N ALA A 22 -0.53 -6.68 -7.00
CA ALA A 22 -1.84 -7.24 -6.70
C ALA A 22 -2.04 -8.61 -7.35
N ARG A 23 -1.71 -8.75 -8.64
CA ARG A 23 -1.82 -10.02 -9.38
C ARG A 23 -0.95 -11.12 -8.79
N LYS A 24 0.28 -10.79 -8.40
CA LYS A 24 1.20 -11.73 -7.74
C LYS A 24 0.61 -12.27 -6.43
N HIS A 25 -0.20 -11.48 -5.75
CA HIS A 25 -0.88 -11.86 -4.51
C HIS A 25 -2.32 -12.36 -4.72
N GLY A 26 -2.71 -12.67 -5.96
CA GLY A 26 -4.01 -13.28 -6.28
C GLY A 26 -5.19 -12.31 -6.23
N THR A 27 -4.96 -11.01 -6.46
CA THR A 27 -6.02 -10.00 -6.54
C THR A 27 -5.89 -9.20 -7.82
N THR A 28 -7.01 -8.89 -8.47
CA THR A 28 -7.04 -8.02 -9.63
C THR A 28 -7.71 -6.71 -9.23
N LEU A 29 -7.08 -5.60 -9.56
CA LEU A 29 -7.62 -4.26 -9.28
C LEU A 29 -8.29 -3.73 -10.54
N ASN A 30 -9.40 -3.03 -10.38
CA ASN A 30 -9.88 -2.19 -11.48
C ASN A 30 -9.00 -0.92 -11.61
N ASN A 31 -9.17 -0.17 -12.69
CA ASN A 31 -8.35 1.01 -12.95
C ASN A 31 -8.49 2.11 -11.86
N ASP A 32 -9.68 2.26 -11.29
CA ASP A 32 -9.95 3.26 -10.26
C ASP A 32 -9.29 2.89 -8.93
N GLU A 33 -9.46 1.63 -8.48
CA GLU A 33 -8.82 1.08 -7.28
C GLU A 33 -7.30 1.17 -7.37
N LYS A 34 -6.74 0.82 -8.54
CA LYS A 34 -5.30 0.94 -8.81
C LYS A 34 -4.82 2.37 -8.61
N ASN A 35 -5.53 3.35 -9.17
CA ASN A 35 -5.16 4.76 -9.04
C ASN A 35 -5.33 5.27 -7.60
N ILE A 36 -6.40 4.86 -6.91
CA ILE A 36 -6.63 5.19 -5.50
C ILE A 36 -5.46 4.68 -4.65
N ILE A 37 -5.14 3.38 -4.74
CA ILE A 37 -4.06 2.76 -3.97
C ILE A 37 -2.72 3.42 -4.28
N TYR A 38 -2.41 3.64 -5.56
CA TYR A 38 -1.21 4.34 -5.99
C TYR A 38 -1.09 5.72 -5.34
N ASN A 39 -2.15 6.52 -5.35
CA ASN A 39 -2.13 7.88 -4.79
C ASN A 39 -1.88 7.87 -3.27
N TYR A 40 -2.54 6.97 -2.53
CA TYR A 40 -2.31 6.82 -1.09
C TYR A 40 -0.87 6.35 -0.79
N ILE A 41 -0.30 5.44 -1.59
CA ILE A 41 1.10 5.04 -1.43
C ILE A 41 2.02 6.25 -1.67
N LYS A 42 1.84 6.99 -2.76
CA LYS A 42 2.73 8.13 -3.08
C LYS A 42 2.65 9.25 -2.04
N ARG A 43 1.44 9.56 -1.56
CA ARG A 43 1.20 10.66 -0.63
C ARG A 43 1.50 10.29 0.82
N ASP A 44 1.08 9.11 1.25
CA ASP A 44 0.98 8.76 2.67
C ASP A 44 1.96 7.66 3.12
N TRP A 45 2.92 7.25 2.27
CA TRP A 45 3.88 6.16 2.58
C TRP A 45 4.57 6.32 3.93
N HIS A 46 4.94 7.54 4.32
CA HIS A 46 5.66 7.80 5.57
C HIS A 46 4.80 7.43 6.79
N THR A 47 3.53 7.85 6.80
CA THR A 47 2.57 7.50 7.85
C THR A 47 2.21 6.03 7.83
N ILE A 48 2.14 5.41 6.65
CA ILE A 48 1.88 3.98 6.50
C ILE A 48 2.98 3.12 7.12
N ILE A 49 4.24 3.51 6.93
CA ILE A 49 5.41 2.75 7.41
C ILE A 49 5.74 3.06 8.87
N TYR A 50 5.79 4.34 9.25
CA TYR A 50 6.32 4.77 10.55
C TYR A 50 5.26 5.28 11.53
N GLY A 51 4.06 5.61 11.04
CA GLY A 51 3.00 6.23 11.83
C GLY A 51 1.82 5.30 12.12
N ASN A 52 0.65 5.92 12.29
CA ASN A 52 -0.63 5.23 12.46
C ASN A 52 -1.47 5.32 11.17
N PRO A 53 -1.55 4.24 10.36
CA PRO A 53 -2.32 4.25 9.11
C PRO A 53 -3.82 4.07 9.28
N THR A 54 -4.36 3.95 10.50
CA THR A 54 -5.78 3.62 10.72
C THR A 54 -6.73 4.58 9.99
N GLY A 55 -6.46 5.89 10.04
CA GLY A 55 -7.25 6.88 9.32
C GLY A 55 -7.21 6.69 7.79
N ILE A 56 -6.02 6.45 7.26
CA ILE A 56 -5.79 6.19 5.83
C ILE A 56 -6.55 4.93 5.37
N PHE A 57 -6.49 3.85 6.17
CA PHE A 57 -7.16 2.60 5.81
C PHE A 57 -8.68 2.74 5.85
N ASN A 58 -9.21 3.49 6.80
CA ASN A 58 -10.65 3.80 6.84
C ASN A 58 -11.09 4.58 5.59
N GLU A 59 -10.29 5.51 5.09
CA GLU A 59 -10.59 6.22 3.84
C GLU A 59 -10.49 5.32 2.61
N ILE A 60 -9.51 4.42 2.55
CA ILE A 60 -9.37 3.47 1.44
C ILE A 60 -10.57 2.51 1.43
N LYS A 61 -11.02 2.06 2.61
CA LYS A 61 -12.15 1.12 2.75
C LYS A 61 -13.43 1.60 2.09
N SER A 62 -13.71 2.91 2.09
CA SER A 62 -14.89 3.48 1.46
C SER A 62 -14.75 3.71 -0.04
N LYS A 63 -13.54 3.53 -0.60
CA LYS A 63 -13.20 3.85 -2.00
C LYS A 63 -12.84 2.62 -2.85
N VAL A 64 -12.60 1.47 -2.23
CA VAL A 64 -12.25 0.22 -2.91
C VAL A 64 -13.25 -0.87 -2.55
N SER A 65 -13.28 -1.95 -3.34
CA SER A 65 -14.13 -3.09 -3.05
C SER A 65 -13.73 -3.78 -1.73
N THR A 66 -14.68 -4.45 -1.10
CA THR A 66 -14.45 -5.21 0.14
C THR A 66 -13.35 -6.25 -0.03
N SER A 67 -13.26 -6.91 -1.19
CA SER A 67 -12.20 -7.87 -1.52
C SER A 67 -10.83 -7.22 -1.56
N THR A 68 -10.71 -6.08 -2.25
CA THR A 68 -9.46 -5.32 -2.35
C THR A 68 -9.01 -4.82 -0.98
N TYR A 69 -9.94 -4.25 -0.20
CA TYR A 69 -9.64 -3.77 1.15
C TYR A 69 -9.16 -4.91 2.06
N LYS A 70 -9.84 -6.05 2.06
CA LYS A 70 -9.43 -7.22 2.85
C LYS A 70 -8.02 -7.67 2.49
N LYS A 71 -7.66 -7.64 1.21
CA LYS A 71 -6.31 -8.00 0.77
C LYS A 71 -5.25 -6.99 1.21
N ILE A 72 -5.56 -5.69 1.17
CA ILE A 72 -4.68 -4.64 1.70
C ILE A 72 -4.39 -4.88 3.18
N GLU A 73 -5.42 -5.18 3.99
CA GLU A 73 -5.24 -5.45 5.41
C GLU A 73 -4.39 -6.69 5.68
N GLU A 74 -4.61 -7.77 4.93
CA GLU A 74 -3.85 -9.02 5.00
C GLU A 74 -2.37 -8.77 4.71
N LEU A 75 -2.06 -8.18 3.56
CA LEU A 75 -0.69 -7.92 3.12
C LEU A 75 0.01 -6.92 4.05
N PHE A 76 -0.69 -5.87 4.49
CA PHE A 76 -0.12 -4.91 5.43
C PHE A 76 0.29 -5.58 6.74
N LYS A 77 -0.57 -6.41 7.33
CA LYS A 77 -0.26 -7.14 8.57
C LYS A 77 0.91 -8.09 8.37
N GLU A 78 0.93 -8.84 7.28
CA GLU A 78 2.03 -9.76 6.93
C GLU A 78 3.37 -9.02 6.87
N TYR A 79 3.46 -7.97 6.04
CA TYR A 79 4.70 -7.25 5.83
C TYR A 79 5.12 -6.42 7.05
N LYS A 80 4.17 -5.82 7.79
CA LYS A 80 4.48 -5.11 9.03
C LYS A 80 5.08 -6.05 10.07
N ASN A 81 4.58 -7.27 10.19
CA ASN A 81 5.17 -8.26 11.08
C ASN A 81 6.55 -8.71 10.59
N LYS A 82 6.69 -9.00 9.30
CA LYS A 82 7.95 -9.43 8.68
C LYS A 82 9.07 -8.40 8.83
N PHE A 83 8.74 -7.11 8.70
CA PHE A 83 9.71 -6.02 8.75
C PHE A 83 9.80 -5.32 10.11
N ARG A 84 9.10 -5.82 11.14
CA ARG A 84 9.03 -5.20 12.47
C ARG A 84 10.40 -4.88 13.09
N ASN A 85 11.40 -5.73 12.86
CA ASN A 85 12.74 -5.56 13.42
C ASN A 85 13.71 -4.80 12.48
N TYR A 86 13.25 -4.43 11.28
CA TYR A 86 14.08 -3.82 10.22
C TYR A 86 13.77 -2.34 10.00
N LEU A 87 12.56 -1.91 10.37
CA LEU A 87 12.05 -0.54 10.30
C LEU A 87 12.21 0.14 11.65
#